data_AF-A0A850A590-F1
#
_entry.id   AF-A0A850A590-F1
#
_cell.length_a   1.000
_cell.length_b   1.000
_cell.length_c   1.000
_cell.angle_alpha   90.00
_cell.angle_beta   90.00
_cell.angle_gamma   90.00
#
_symmetry.space_group_name_H-M   'P 1'
#
loop_
_entity.id
_entity.type
_entity.pdbx_description
1 polymer ?
#
loop_
_entity_poly.entity_id
_entity_poly.type
_entity_poly.pdbx_seq_one_letter_code
_entity_poly.pdbx_strand_id
1 'polypeptide(L)'
;MVPFDILGIAANFLWIIGLALILAAASHACYRARLAGGSMRRSLGGLTFTRDASWGLMLFALGLSLAGARRWWESLLWLGLAVAFGVQAWQAQRRLAGQNGDLWPLARAYFQRERLAAAGIIALALLLALLYALIIRPWMQPDEPRHFEIVQHVGRLGKLSVGFDDRRADWEQAIIADMEAQDFWWYGFSMIGWDPDNLPQSFNEIWGDYFATLFSQQPLFYSIAGMVYRAWADDLSLSQAVVVMRLFNILLYAGMLAGMWALLQALLPARPRLSLAVLAFVALWPSHLTIAASVTNDIFVELVVVWLLYALARTLREGPSPALLAAAVLLAVLAVLSKRTGLGAVAAL
;
A
#
# COMPACT_ATOMS: atom_id res chain seq x y z
N MET A 1 10.82 -1.73 -37.74
CA MET A 1 10.51 -1.06 -36.47
C MET A 1 9.42 -0.05 -36.74
N VAL A 2 8.24 -0.20 -36.14
CA VAL A 2 7.18 0.82 -36.22
C VAL A 2 7.62 1.99 -35.34
N PRO A 3 7.66 3.24 -35.84
CA PRO A 3 8.02 4.38 -35.01
C PRO A 3 7.00 4.54 -33.87
N PHE A 4 7.51 4.79 -32.67
CA PHE A 4 6.69 4.95 -31.46
C PHE A 4 5.86 6.24 -31.56
N ASP A 5 4.54 6.12 -31.65
CA ASP A 5 3.63 7.25 -31.84
C ASP A 5 3.32 7.96 -30.50
N ILE A 6 4.30 8.72 -30.03
CA ILE A 6 4.21 9.50 -28.78
C ILE A 6 3.06 10.52 -28.84
N LEU A 7 2.82 11.12 -30.02
CA LEU A 7 1.76 12.09 -30.24
C LEU A 7 0.37 11.44 -30.15
N GLY A 8 0.18 10.27 -30.77
CA GLY A 8 -1.05 9.50 -30.67
C GLY A 8 -1.33 9.05 -29.22
N ILE A 9 -0.30 8.65 -28.47
CA ILE A 9 -0.45 8.30 -27.05
C ILE A 9 -0.87 9.53 -26.23
N ALA A 10 -0.19 10.66 -26.41
CA ALA A 10 -0.50 11.91 -25.70
C ALA A 10 -1.92 12.41 -26.03
N ALA A 11 -2.31 12.34 -27.30
CA ALA A 11 -3.65 12.72 -27.76
C ALA A 11 -4.73 11.81 -27.15
N ASN A 12 -4.48 10.50 -27.11
CA ASN A 12 -5.40 9.55 -26.49
C ASN A 12 -5.57 9.78 -24.99
N PHE A 13 -4.47 10.07 -24.31
CA PHE A 13 -4.47 10.37 -22.90
C PHE A 13 -5.29 11.63 -22.57
N LEU A 14 -5.19 12.68 -23.39
CA LEU A 14 -5.92 13.93 -23.20
C LEU A 14 -7.44 13.76 -23.26
N TRP A 15 -7.97 13.00 -24.24
CA TRP A 15 -9.42 12.84 -24.33
C TRP A 15 -9.98 11.89 -23.27
N ILE A 16 -9.23 10.88 -22.85
CA ILE A 16 -9.59 10.00 -21.73
C ILE A 16 -9.68 10.81 -20.43
N ILE A 17 -8.68 11.67 -20.14
CA ILE A 17 -8.72 12.56 -18.98
C ILE A 17 -9.88 13.54 -19.07
N GLY A 18 -10.11 14.11 -20.25
CA GLY A 18 -11.23 15.01 -20.49
C GLY A 18 -12.58 14.37 -20.12
N LEU A 19 -12.82 13.15 -20.59
CA LEU A 19 -14.03 12.38 -20.28
C LEU A 19 -14.13 12.06 -18.78
N ALA A 20 -13.04 11.64 -18.15
CA ALA A 20 -12.99 11.35 -16.72
C ALA A 20 -13.34 12.58 -15.87
N LEU A 21 -12.86 13.78 -16.26
CA LEU A 21 -13.20 15.03 -15.57
C LEU A 21 -14.68 15.40 -15.71
N ILE A 22 -15.28 15.17 -16.87
CA ILE A 22 -16.72 15.42 -17.08
C ILE A 22 -17.55 14.50 -16.17
N LEU A 23 -17.21 13.20 -16.12
CA LEU A 23 -17.88 12.22 -15.26
C LEU A 23 -17.69 12.55 -13.78
N ALA A 24 -16.48 12.95 -13.38
CA ALA A 24 -16.20 13.37 -12.01
C ALA A 24 -16.99 14.62 -11.63
N ALA A 25 -17.10 15.61 -12.54
CA ALA A 25 -17.91 16.81 -12.33
C ALA A 25 -19.40 16.47 -12.16
N ALA A 26 -19.93 15.55 -12.99
CA ALA A 26 -21.31 15.10 -12.90
C ALA A 26 -21.60 14.33 -11.61
N SER A 27 -20.71 13.43 -11.23
CA SER A 27 -20.77 12.68 -9.97
C SER A 27 -20.76 13.63 -8.76
N HIS A 28 -19.83 14.59 -8.75
CA HIS A 28 -19.74 15.59 -7.70
C HIS A 28 -20.99 16.49 -7.62
N ALA A 29 -21.55 16.89 -8.76
CA ALA A 29 -22.81 17.64 -8.80
C ALA A 29 -24.00 16.81 -8.26
N CYS A 30 -24.09 15.52 -8.60
CA CYS A 30 -25.11 14.63 -8.07
C CYS A 30 -24.99 14.48 -6.55
N TYR A 31 -23.76 14.29 -6.05
CA TYR A 31 -23.47 14.21 -4.63
C TYR A 31 -23.86 15.49 -3.89
N ARG A 32 -23.52 16.68 -4.42
CA ARG A 32 -23.90 17.96 -3.82
C ARG A 32 -25.42 18.17 -3.81
N ALA A 33 -26.11 17.78 -4.87
CA ALA A 33 -27.57 17.85 -4.93
C ALA A 33 -28.21 17.00 -3.83
N ARG A 34 -27.73 15.77 -3.61
CA ARG A 34 -28.21 14.88 -2.55
C ARG A 34 -27.97 15.45 -1.15
N LEU A 35 -26.78 15.98 -0.88
CA LEU A 35 -26.46 16.58 0.42
C LEU A 35 -27.31 17.82 0.73
N ALA A 36 -27.62 18.64 -0.27
CA ALA A 36 -28.39 19.86 -0.08
C ALA A 36 -29.92 19.64 -0.14
N GLY A 37 -30.39 18.39 -0.26
CA GLY A 37 -31.81 18.09 -0.52
C GLY A 37 -32.34 18.73 -1.81
N GLY A 38 -31.46 19.06 -2.74
CA GLY A 38 -31.74 19.87 -3.92
C GLY A 38 -31.90 19.07 -5.22
N SER A 39 -32.47 19.72 -6.24
CA SER A 39 -32.59 19.12 -7.57
C SER A 39 -31.21 18.99 -8.26
N MET A 40 -30.95 17.81 -8.83
CA MET A 40 -29.76 17.54 -9.66
C MET A 40 -29.63 18.57 -10.80
N ARG A 41 -30.74 18.99 -11.41
CA ARG A 41 -30.76 20.01 -12.47
C ARG A 41 -30.13 21.33 -12.02
N ARG A 42 -30.40 21.74 -10.78
CA ARG A 42 -29.86 22.98 -10.20
C ARG A 42 -28.35 22.87 -9.95
N SER A 43 -27.88 21.70 -9.53
CA SER A 43 -26.44 21.48 -9.31
C SER A 43 -25.65 21.41 -10.63
N LEU A 44 -26.23 20.85 -11.69
CA LEU A 44 -25.62 20.85 -13.04
C LEU A 44 -25.62 22.24 -13.69
N GLY A 45 -26.54 23.13 -13.30
CA GLY A 45 -26.53 24.53 -13.73
C GLY A 45 -25.54 25.42 -12.94
N GLY A 46 -24.85 24.89 -11.94
CA GLY A 46 -23.98 25.66 -11.06
C GLY A 46 -22.62 26.00 -11.68
N LEU A 47 -22.08 27.18 -11.34
CA LEU A 47 -20.77 27.66 -11.82
C LEU A 47 -19.61 26.67 -11.57
N THR A 48 -19.68 25.90 -10.48
CA THR A 48 -18.67 24.87 -10.17
C THR A 48 -18.70 23.71 -11.16
N PHE A 49 -19.88 23.17 -11.47
CA PHE A 49 -20.04 22.15 -12.51
C PHE A 49 -19.64 22.70 -13.89
N THR A 50 -20.11 23.91 -14.25
CA THR A 50 -19.75 24.55 -15.52
C THR A 50 -18.23 24.64 -15.67
N ARG A 51 -17.51 25.10 -14.65
CA ARG A 51 -16.04 25.19 -14.68
C ARG A 51 -15.39 23.82 -14.93
N ASP A 52 -15.73 22.83 -14.11
CA ASP A 52 -15.06 21.54 -14.11
C ASP A 52 -15.39 20.73 -15.39
N ALA A 53 -16.65 20.77 -15.83
CA ALA A 53 -17.07 20.15 -17.09
C ALA A 53 -16.44 20.83 -18.32
N SER A 54 -16.31 22.16 -18.31
CA SER A 54 -15.67 22.90 -19.42
C SER A 54 -14.17 22.59 -19.53
N TRP A 55 -13.45 22.42 -18.42
CA TRP A 55 -12.07 21.95 -18.47
C TRP A 55 -11.96 20.52 -19.05
N GLY A 56 -12.88 19.64 -18.66
CA GLY A 56 -12.95 18.28 -19.23
C GLY A 56 -13.24 18.28 -20.73
N LEU A 57 -14.20 19.08 -21.18
CA LEU A 57 -14.56 19.23 -22.61
C LEU A 57 -13.44 19.88 -23.43
N MET A 58 -12.69 20.83 -22.84
CA MET A 58 -11.50 21.40 -23.48
C MET A 58 -10.45 20.32 -23.74
N LEU A 59 -10.09 19.53 -22.73
CA LEU A 59 -9.09 18.46 -22.86
C LEU A 59 -9.54 17.36 -23.83
N PHE A 60 -10.84 17.03 -23.80
CA PHE A 60 -11.45 16.13 -24.76
C PHE A 60 -11.29 16.62 -26.20
N ALA A 61 -11.70 17.86 -26.47
CA ALA A 61 -11.59 18.45 -27.80
C ALA A 61 -10.13 18.63 -28.25
N LEU A 62 -9.22 18.98 -27.32
CA LEU A 62 -7.79 19.08 -27.62
C LEU A 62 -7.18 17.70 -27.92
N GLY A 63 -7.57 16.65 -27.20
CA GLY A 63 -7.15 15.29 -27.51
C GLY A 63 -7.59 14.85 -28.90
N LEU A 64 -8.84 15.15 -29.29
CA LEU A 64 -9.36 14.83 -30.63
C LEU A 64 -8.72 15.66 -31.76
N SER A 65 -8.31 16.91 -31.51
CA SER A 65 -7.62 17.69 -32.53
C SER A 65 -6.22 17.13 -32.84
N LEU A 66 -5.57 16.56 -31.82
CA LEU A 66 -4.21 16.00 -31.88
C LEU A 66 -4.16 14.53 -32.30
N ALA A 67 -5.24 13.76 -32.12
CA ALA A 67 -5.28 12.32 -32.43
C ALA A 67 -5.28 11.99 -33.94
N GLY A 68 -4.99 12.96 -34.81
CA GLY A 68 -4.89 12.76 -36.25
C GLY A 68 -6.25 12.54 -36.92
N ALA A 69 -7.12 13.55 -36.88
CA ALA A 69 -8.37 13.51 -37.65
C ALA A 69 -8.06 13.32 -39.15
N ARG A 70 -8.86 12.50 -39.86
CA ARG A 70 -8.57 12.12 -41.26
C ARG A 70 -8.52 13.33 -42.20
N ARG A 71 -9.10 14.46 -41.80
CA ARG A 71 -9.17 15.70 -42.57
C ARG A 71 -8.73 16.87 -41.70
N TRP A 72 -7.87 17.74 -42.24
CA TRP A 72 -7.28 18.88 -41.53
C TRP A 72 -8.32 19.84 -40.90
N TRP A 73 -9.49 19.99 -41.52
CA TRP A 73 -10.55 20.87 -41.01
C TRP A 73 -11.22 20.31 -39.74
N GLU A 74 -11.24 18.97 -39.55
CA GLU A 74 -11.77 18.36 -38.34
C GLU A 74 -10.90 18.75 -37.14
N SER A 75 -9.57 18.70 -37.28
CA SER A 75 -8.64 19.14 -36.25
C SER A 75 -8.83 20.62 -35.89
N LEU A 76 -9.09 21.49 -36.87
CA LEU A 76 -9.37 22.90 -36.62
C LEU A 76 -10.70 23.12 -35.88
N LEU A 77 -11.75 22.37 -36.21
CA LEU A 77 -13.03 22.42 -35.49
C LEU A 77 -12.85 21.98 -34.03
N TRP A 78 -12.15 20.88 -33.79
CA TRP A 78 -11.85 20.39 -32.45
C TRP A 78 -11.00 21.38 -31.65
N LEU A 79 -10.00 22.01 -32.28
CA LEU A 79 -9.22 23.07 -31.65
C LEU A 79 -10.07 24.29 -31.30
N GLY A 80 -10.98 24.70 -32.19
CA GLY A 80 -11.93 25.78 -31.94
C GLY A 80 -12.84 25.50 -30.74
N LEU A 81 -13.35 24.27 -30.63
CA LEU A 81 -14.14 23.82 -29.48
C LEU A 81 -13.31 23.82 -28.19
N ALA A 82 -12.05 23.35 -28.26
CA ALA A 82 -11.15 23.37 -27.10
C ALA A 82 -10.98 24.80 -26.58
N VAL A 83 -10.71 25.78 -27.47
CA VAL A 83 -10.58 27.19 -27.09
C VAL A 83 -11.89 27.72 -26.47
N ALA A 84 -13.04 27.43 -27.07
CA ALA A 84 -14.33 27.88 -26.55
C ALA A 84 -14.61 27.36 -25.14
N PHE A 85 -14.37 26.07 -24.89
CA PHE A 85 -14.52 25.48 -23.56
C PHE A 85 -13.47 26.00 -22.56
N GLY A 86 -12.24 26.25 -23.00
CA GLY A 86 -11.21 26.88 -22.17
C GLY A 86 -11.61 28.27 -21.71
N VAL A 87 -12.17 29.10 -22.61
CA VAL A 87 -12.70 30.42 -22.28
C VAL A 87 -13.86 30.32 -21.30
N GLN A 88 -14.79 29.40 -21.51
CA GLN A 88 -15.93 29.15 -20.61
C GLN A 88 -15.46 28.75 -19.20
N ALA A 89 -14.49 27.84 -19.11
CA ALA A 89 -13.91 27.39 -17.86
C ALA A 89 -13.25 28.55 -17.10
N TRP A 90 -12.48 29.37 -17.81
CA TRP A 90 -11.80 30.54 -17.26
C TRP A 90 -12.77 31.60 -16.74
N GLN A 91 -13.84 31.89 -17.48
CA GLN A 91 -14.90 32.82 -17.04
C GLN A 91 -15.60 32.32 -15.78
N ALA A 92 -15.94 31.02 -15.72
CA ALA A 92 -16.56 30.42 -14.55
C ALA A 92 -15.62 30.48 -13.32
N GLN A 93 -14.32 30.25 -13.52
CA GLN A 93 -13.30 30.37 -12.47
C GLN A 93 -13.19 31.81 -11.94
N ARG A 94 -13.21 32.81 -12.81
CA ARG A 94 -13.19 34.23 -12.40
C ARG A 94 -14.43 34.61 -11.59
N ARG A 95 -15.60 34.11 -11.97
CA ARG A 95 -16.85 34.35 -11.21
C ARG A 95 -16.84 33.70 -9.84
N LEU A 96 -16.23 32.52 -9.71
CA LEU A 96 -16.07 31.84 -8.42
C LEU A 96 -15.05 32.56 -7.52
N ALA A 97 -13.97 33.10 -8.10
CA ALA A 97 -12.95 33.86 -7.34
C ALA A 97 -13.48 35.17 -6.73
N GLY A 98 -14.60 35.70 -7.24
CA GLY A 98 -15.28 36.88 -6.68
C GLY A 98 -16.23 36.59 -5.51
N GLN A 99 -16.44 35.32 -5.13
CA GLN A 99 -17.34 34.89 -4.06
C GLN A 99 -16.58 34.32 -2.84
N ASN A 100 -15.50 34.98 -2.41
CA ASN A 100 -14.71 34.54 -1.25
C ASN A 100 -15.45 34.83 0.07
N GLY A 101 -16.40 33.97 0.41
CA GLY A 101 -16.79 33.70 1.80
C GLY A 101 -15.73 32.84 2.48
N ASP A 102 -15.60 33.03 3.79
CA ASP A 102 -14.69 32.35 4.72
C ASP A 102 -14.42 30.88 4.33
N LEU A 103 -13.16 30.59 3.93
CA LEU A 103 -12.73 29.29 3.39
C LEU A 103 -12.42 28.27 4.50
N TRP A 104 -12.44 28.68 5.76
CA TRP A 104 -12.06 27.84 6.89
C TRP A 104 -12.98 26.63 7.15
N PRO A 105 -14.31 26.71 6.94
CA PRO A 105 -15.20 25.54 6.98
C PRO A 105 -14.94 24.55 5.83
N LEU A 106 -14.59 25.06 4.64
CA LEU A 106 -14.26 24.24 3.47
C LEU A 106 -12.92 23.53 3.65
N ALA A 107 -11.91 24.20 4.21
CA ALA A 107 -10.63 23.60 4.55
C ALA A 107 -10.80 22.46 5.57
N ARG A 108 -11.59 22.66 6.65
CA ARG A 108 -11.90 21.60 7.62
C ARG A 108 -12.64 20.41 7.01
N ALA A 109 -13.66 20.66 6.19
CA ALA A 109 -14.38 19.60 5.49
C ALA A 109 -13.49 18.86 4.48
N TYR A 110 -12.56 19.56 3.83
CA TYR A 110 -11.59 19.01 2.88
C TYR A 110 -10.56 18.11 3.59
N PHE A 111 -9.96 18.58 4.69
CA PHE A 111 -9.04 17.77 5.51
C PHE A 111 -9.74 16.57 6.17
N GLN A 112 -11.01 16.69 6.57
CA GLN A 112 -11.79 15.55 7.06
C GLN A 112 -12.04 14.52 5.96
N ARG A 113 -12.34 14.96 4.72
CA ARG A 113 -12.51 14.05 3.57
C ARG A 113 -11.23 13.30 3.21
N GLU A 114 -10.08 13.94 3.32
CA GLU A 114 -8.78 13.29 3.10
C GLU A 114 -8.50 12.20 4.12
N ARG A 115 -8.73 12.47 5.40
CA ARG A 115 -8.57 11.46 6.46
C ARG A 115 -9.53 10.29 6.28
N LEU A 116 -10.78 10.56 5.88
CA LEU A 116 -11.74 9.50 5.56
C LEU A 116 -11.33 8.70 4.32
N ALA A 117 -10.80 9.35 3.29
CA ALA A 117 -10.30 8.67 2.10
C ALA A 117 -9.08 7.80 2.42
N ALA A 118 -8.12 8.32 3.20
CA ALA A 118 -6.97 7.56 3.68
C ALA A 118 -7.42 6.37 4.54
N ALA A 119 -8.34 6.57 5.47
CA ALA A 119 -8.92 5.49 6.27
C ALA A 119 -9.63 4.44 5.40
N GLY A 120 -10.35 4.87 4.36
CA GLY A 120 -10.98 3.96 3.39
C GLY A 120 -9.97 3.15 2.58
N ILE A 121 -8.87 3.76 2.14
CA ILE A 121 -7.76 3.07 1.46
C ILE A 121 -7.13 2.04 2.40
N ILE A 122 -6.83 2.42 3.64
CA ILE A 122 -6.25 1.52 4.65
C ILE A 122 -7.22 0.37 4.93
N ALA A 123 -8.50 0.65 5.16
CA ALA A 123 -9.50 -0.39 5.40
C ALA A 123 -9.64 -1.35 4.21
N LEU A 124 -9.62 -0.85 2.98
CA LEU A 124 -9.62 -1.69 1.79
C LEU A 124 -8.35 -2.56 1.70
N ALA A 125 -7.17 -1.99 1.95
CA ALA A 125 -5.91 -2.73 1.95
C ALA A 125 -5.89 -3.82 3.01
N LEU A 126 -6.39 -3.54 4.22
CA LEU A 126 -6.50 -4.54 5.30
C LEU A 126 -7.51 -5.64 4.96
N LEU A 127 -8.63 -5.28 4.33
CA LEU A 127 -9.60 -6.27 3.84
C LEU A 127 -8.97 -7.18 2.78
N LEU A 128 -8.24 -6.62 1.82
CA LEU A 128 -7.55 -7.39 0.79
C LEU A 128 -6.45 -8.27 1.40
N ALA A 129 -5.62 -7.74 2.29
CA ALA A 129 -4.59 -8.52 2.98
C ALA A 129 -5.20 -9.66 3.80
N LEU A 130 -6.34 -9.42 4.46
CA LEU A 130 -7.10 -10.45 5.17
C LEU A 130 -7.60 -11.54 4.22
N LEU A 131 -8.16 -11.16 3.07
CA LEU A 131 -8.57 -12.13 2.04
C LEU A 131 -7.37 -12.96 1.57
N TYR A 132 -6.22 -12.33 1.32
CA TYR A 132 -4.99 -13.04 0.94
C TYR A 132 -4.55 -14.01 2.04
N ALA A 133 -4.57 -13.60 3.31
CA ALA A 133 -4.15 -14.43 4.43
C ALA A 133 -5.03 -15.67 4.64
N LEU A 134 -6.32 -15.59 4.26
CA LEU A 134 -7.29 -16.67 4.41
C LEU A 134 -7.45 -17.54 3.15
N ILE A 135 -7.30 -16.97 1.95
CA ILE A 135 -7.47 -17.67 0.68
C ILE A 135 -6.19 -18.41 0.29
N ILE A 136 -5.04 -17.76 0.44
CA ILE A 136 -3.75 -18.39 0.15
C ILE A 136 -3.53 -19.44 1.23
N ARG A 137 -3.33 -20.69 0.83
CA ARG A 137 -3.10 -21.77 1.78
C ARG A 137 -1.82 -21.50 2.62
N PRO A 138 -1.73 -22.03 3.84
CA PRO A 138 -0.51 -21.94 4.65
C PRO A 138 0.69 -22.49 3.88
N TRP A 139 1.87 -21.86 4.06
CA TRP A 139 3.17 -22.21 3.46
C TRP A 139 3.45 -21.71 2.04
N MET A 140 2.44 -21.23 1.31
CA MET A 140 2.60 -20.80 -0.10
C MET A 140 3.29 -19.44 -0.24
N GLN A 141 3.41 -18.70 0.85
CA GLN A 141 4.06 -17.40 0.83
C GLN A 141 5.58 -17.54 0.81
N PRO A 142 6.30 -16.59 0.19
CA PRO A 142 7.76 -16.62 0.16
C PRO A 142 8.36 -16.76 1.56
N ASP A 143 9.26 -17.73 1.71
CA ASP A 143 10.04 -18.00 2.92
C ASP A 143 9.23 -18.30 4.19
N GLU A 144 7.90 -18.42 4.09
CA GLU A 144 6.99 -18.50 5.23
C GLU A 144 7.24 -19.69 6.18
N PRO A 145 7.51 -20.93 5.70
CA PRO A 145 7.84 -22.04 6.60
C PRO A 145 9.04 -21.75 7.50
N ARG A 146 10.06 -21.07 6.96
CA ARG A 146 11.32 -20.78 7.66
C ARG A 146 11.16 -19.63 8.66
N HIS A 147 10.35 -18.62 8.33
CA HIS A 147 10.00 -17.58 9.30
C HIS A 147 9.15 -18.13 10.44
N PHE A 148 8.15 -18.95 10.10
CA PHE A 148 7.27 -19.58 11.09
C PHE A 148 8.05 -20.52 12.02
N GLU A 149 9.00 -21.31 11.50
CA GLU A 149 9.86 -22.18 12.31
C GLU A 149 10.53 -21.40 13.45
N ILE A 150 11.12 -20.23 13.17
CA ILE A 150 11.76 -19.41 14.21
C ILE A 150 10.75 -18.88 15.20
N VAL A 151 9.60 -18.39 14.73
CA VAL A 151 8.52 -17.90 15.61
C VAL A 151 8.08 -18.99 16.58
N GLN A 152 7.89 -20.22 16.07
CA GLN A 152 7.56 -21.38 16.87
C GLN A 152 8.67 -21.72 17.88
N HIS A 153 9.94 -21.71 17.46
CA HIS A 153 11.06 -22.00 18.35
C HIS A 153 11.18 -20.97 19.48
N VAL A 154 11.13 -19.68 19.16
CA VAL A 154 11.13 -18.60 20.16
C VAL A 154 9.94 -18.77 21.11
N GLY A 155 8.74 -18.99 20.56
CA GLY A 155 7.51 -19.14 21.33
C GLY A 155 7.54 -20.36 22.26
N ARG A 156 7.93 -21.54 21.78
CA ARG A 156 7.94 -22.75 22.60
C ARG A 156 9.09 -22.78 23.60
N LEU A 157 10.30 -22.38 23.18
CA LEU A 157 11.49 -22.39 24.06
C LEU A 157 11.51 -21.21 25.04
N GLY A 158 10.73 -20.15 24.78
CA GLY A 158 10.70 -18.95 25.64
C GLY A 158 11.99 -18.15 25.59
N LYS A 159 12.72 -18.22 24.47
CA LYS A 159 14.00 -17.51 24.26
C LYS A 159 13.76 -16.24 23.46
N LEU A 160 14.54 -15.19 23.73
CA LEU A 160 14.49 -13.94 22.93
C LEU A 160 15.12 -14.11 21.54
N SER A 161 16.04 -15.06 21.40
CA SER A 161 16.69 -15.42 20.14
C SER A 161 16.99 -16.92 20.17
N VAL A 162 16.97 -17.53 19.00
CA VAL A 162 17.25 -18.95 18.81
C VAL A 162 18.40 -19.11 17.81
N GLY A 163 19.20 -20.15 17.98
CA GLY A 163 20.33 -20.46 17.11
C GLY A 163 20.20 -21.84 16.46
N PHE A 164 21.21 -22.25 15.69
CA PHE A 164 21.22 -23.57 15.06
C PHE A 164 21.16 -24.73 16.07
N ASP A 165 21.78 -24.55 17.24
CA ASP A 165 21.77 -25.54 18.33
C ASP A 165 20.38 -25.75 18.95
N ASP A 166 19.44 -24.83 18.70
CA ASP A 166 18.05 -24.93 19.18
C ASP A 166 17.14 -25.70 18.23
N ARG A 167 17.62 -26.05 17.04
CA ARG A 167 16.82 -26.69 15.99
C ARG A 167 16.25 -28.03 16.46
N ARG A 168 14.97 -28.23 16.17
CA ARG A 168 14.22 -29.44 16.51
C ARG A 168 13.75 -30.15 15.26
N ALA A 169 14.43 -31.25 14.92
CA ALA A 169 14.11 -32.06 13.74
C ALA A 169 12.65 -32.58 13.76
N ASP A 170 12.13 -32.92 14.94
CA ASP A 170 10.75 -33.35 15.14
C ASP A 170 9.73 -32.24 14.78
N TRP A 171 10.05 -30.97 15.04
CA TRP A 171 9.16 -29.86 14.72
C TRP A 171 9.24 -29.48 13.24
N GLU A 172 10.44 -29.51 12.69
CA GLU A 172 10.67 -29.30 11.26
C GLU A 172 9.93 -30.34 10.40
N GLN A 173 10.03 -31.62 10.77
CA GLN A 173 9.29 -32.69 10.11
C GLN A 173 7.77 -32.52 10.22
N ALA A 174 7.27 -32.03 11.35
CA ALA A 174 5.86 -31.72 11.51
C ALA A 174 5.40 -30.58 10.57
N ILE A 175 6.23 -29.56 10.37
CA ILE A 175 5.95 -28.50 9.39
C ILE A 175 5.94 -29.07 7.97
N ILE A 176 6.91 -29.92 7.60
CA ILE A 176 6.94 -30.56 6.27
C ILE A 176 5.70 -31.44 6.05
N ALA A 177 5.26 -32.17 7.07
CA ALA A 177 4.03 -32.96 6.98
C ALA A 177 2.77 -32.09 6.79
N ASP A 178 2.69 -30.93 7.45
CA ASP A 178 1.59 -29.98 7.23
C ASP A 178 1.70 -29.30 5.85
N MET A 179 2.92 -29.05 5.35
CA MET A 179 3.17 -28.55 3.99
C MET A 179 2.61 -29.52 2.93
N GLU A 180 2.84 -30.83 3.07
CA GLU A 180 2.21 -31.86 2.21
C GLU A 180 0.69 -31.77 2.29
N ALA A 181 0.12 -31.72 3.50
CA ALA A 181 -1.33 -31.64 3.70
C ALA A 181 -1.97 -30.36 3.10
N GLN A 182 -1.18 -29.32 2.86
CA GLN A 182 -1.65 -28.08 2.23
C GLN A 182 -1.42 -28.00 0.72
N ASP A 183 -0.88 -29.04 0.07
CA ASP A 183 -0.45 -29.03 -1.34
C ASP A 183 0.73 -28.08 -1.63
N PHE A 184 1.66 -27.94 -0.68
CA PHE A 184 2.82 -27.04 -0.82
C PHE A 184 3.61 -27.28 -2.11
N TRP A 185 3.83 -28.53 -2.51
CA TRP A 185 4.73 -28.86 -3.62
C TRP A 185 4.24 -28.40 -4.99
N TRP A 186 2.94 -28.10 -5.12
CA TRP A 186 2.35 -27.62 -6.37
C TRP A 186 2.45 -26.10 -6.54
N TYR A 187 2.48 -25.36 -5.43
CA TYR A 187 2.29 -23.90 -5.43
C TYR A 187 3.40 -23.14 -4.70
N GLY A 188 4.02 -23.78 -3.71
CA GLY A 188 5.11 -23.25 -2.92
C GLY A 188 6.45 -23.32 -3.64
N PHE A 189 7.41 -22.53 -3.16
CA PHE A 189 8.75 -22.53 -3.69
C PHE A 189 9.57 -23.69 -3.11
N SER A 190 9.93 -24.67 -3.94
CA SER A 190 10.83 -25.79 -3.58
C SER A 190 11.93 -25.95 -4.63
N MET A 191 13.11 -26.45 -4.24
CA MET A 191 14.21 -26.77 -5.18
C MET A 191 14.22 -28.24 -5.61
N ILE A 192 13.26 -29.02 -5.10
CA ILE A 192 13.10 -30.45 -5.38
C ILE A 192 11.73 -30.70 -6.01
N GLY A 193 11.58 -31.84 -6.68
CA GLY A 193 10.27 -32.29 -7.15
C GLY A 193 9.43 -32.90 -6.03
N TRP A 194 8.12 -33.00 -6.27
CA TRP A 194 7.21 -33.75 -5.38
C TRP A 194 7.45 -35.26 -5.53
N ASP A 195 7.68 -35.93 -4.40
CA ASP A 195 7.72 -37.39 -4.26
C ASP A 195 6.89 -37.80 -3.02
N PRO A 196 5.68 -38.34 -3.21
CA PRO A 196 4.80 -38.71 -2.09
C PRO A 196 5.31 -39.90 -1.27
N ASP A 197 6.17 -40.75 -1.83
CA ASP A 197 6.70 -41.92 -1.14
C ASP A 197 7.92 -41.56 -0.29
N ASN A 198 8.59 -40.44 -0.60
CA ASN A 198 9.81 -39.98 0.07
C ASN A 198 9.74 -38.48 0.40
N LEU A 199 8.88 -38.11 1.35
CA LEU A 199 8.86 -36.72 1.84
C LEU A 199 10.22 -36.33 2.44
N PRO A 200 10.68 -35.08 2.19
CA PRO A 200 11.92 -34.58 2.76
C PRO A 200 11.91 -34.64 4.28
N GLN A 201 13.07 -34.96 4.87
CA GLN A 201 13.20 -35.07 6.33
C GLN A 201 13.64 -33.75 6.96
N SER A 202 14.04 -32.77 6.14
CA SER A 202 14.53 -31.47 6.58
C SER A 202 14.35 -30.38 5.51
N PHE A 203 14.36 -29.11 5.93
CA PHE A 203 14.42 -27.94 5.06
C PHE A 203 15.72 -27.86 4.27
N ASN A 204 16.80 -28.50 4.75
CA ASN A 204 18.06 -28.62 4.00
C ASN A 204 17.87 -29.43 2.71
N GLU A 205 17.06 -30.48 2.74
CA GLU A 205 16.75 -31.26 1.53
C GLU A 205 15.88 -30.46 0.54
N ILE A 206 15.05 -29.53 1.02
CA ILE A 206 14.13 -28.73 0.17
C ILE A 206 14.84 -27.54 -0.48
N TRP A 207 15.69 -26.82 0.26
CA TRP A 207 16.27 -25.54 -0.17
C TRP A 207 17.81 -25.48 -0.12
N GLY A 208 18.47 -26.54 0.36
CA GLY A 208 19.92 -26.58 0.54
C GLY A 208 20.43 -25.81 1.76
N ASP A 209 21.67 -26.07 2.16
CA ASP A 209 22.27 -25.58 3.42
C ASP A 209 22.23 -24.05 3.59
N TYR A 210 22.29 -23.31 2.48
CA TYR A 210 22.33 -21.85 2.52
C TYR A 210 20.96 -21.22 2.80
N PHE A 211 19.88 -21.86 2.33
CA PHE A 211 18.53 -21.30 2.39
C PHE A 211 17.62 -22.05 3.38
N ALA A 212 18.03 -23.21 3.88
CA ALA A 212 17.24 -24.08 4.74
C ALA A 212 16.68 -23.39 5.98
N THR A 213 17.46 -22.49 6.59
CA THR A 213 17.09 -21.89 7.86
C THR A 213 17.39 -20.41 7.94
N LEU A 214 16.58 -19.73 8.75
CA LEU A 214 16.68 -18.31 9.05
C LEU A 214 17.15 -18.05 10.50
N PHE A 215 17.65 -19.04 11.26
CA PHE A 215 18.10 -18.89 12.67
C PHE A 215 19.18 -17.81 12.91
N SER A 216 19.74 -17.22 11.85
CA SER A 216 20.71 -16.10 11.93
C SER A 216 20.09 -14.70 11.69
N GLN A 217 18.76 -14.62 11.63
CA GLN A 217 18.03 -13.36 11.53
C GLN A 217 18.03 -12.60 12.85
N GLN A 218 17.73 -11.29 12.79
CA GLN A 218 17.70 -10.47 14.00
C GLN A 218 16.49 -10.73 14.89
N PRO A 219 16.66 -10.65 16.22
CA PRO A 219 15.72 -11.24 17.16
C PRO A 219 14.44 -10.43 17.40
N LEU A 220 14.40 -9.13 17.13
CA LEU A 220 13.32 -8.28 17.64
C LEU A 220 11.94 -8.72 17.13
N PHE A 221 11.78 -8.89 15.82
CA PHE A 221 10.52 -9.36 15.24
C PHE A 221 10.12 -10.72 15.81
N TYR A 222 11.04 -11.68 15.83
CA TYR A 222 10.75 -13.05 16.26
C TYR A 222 10.45 -13.15 17.76
N SER A 223 11.09 -12.32 18.60
CA SER A 223 10.78 -12.28 20.04
C SER A 223 9.34 -11.84 20.28
N ILE A 224 8.86 -10.82 19.55
CA ILE A 224 7.48 -10.32 19.63
C ILE A 224 6.52 -11.35 19.03
N ALA A 225 6.82 -11.84 17.83
CA ALA A 225 6.00 -12.83 17.14
C ALA A 225 5.90 -14.14 17.93
N GLY A 226 6.97 -14.60 18.58
CA GLY A 226 6.98 -15.79 19.43
C GLY A 226 6.14 -15.63 20.69
N MET A 227 6.08 -14.42 21.27
CA MET A 227 5.14 -14.14 22.36
C MET A 227 3.67 -14.23 21.88
N VAL A 228 3.37 -13.71 20.69
CA VAL A 228 2.04 -13.84 20.07
C VAL A 228 1.72 -15.30 19.79
N TYR A 229 2.66 -16.06 19.21
CA TYR A 229 2.52 -17.48 18.95
C TYR A 229 2.21 -18.26 20.22
N ARG A 230 3.00 -18.07 21.28
CA ARG A 230 2.77 -18.73 22.57
C ARG A 230 1.40 -18.41 23.15
N ALA A 231 0.95 -17.17 23.02
CA ALA A 231 -0.31 -16.72 23.62
C ALA A 231 -1.56 -17.17 22.83
N TRP A 232 -1.45 -17.34 21.50
CA TRP A 232 -2.63 -17.46 20.63
C TRP A 232 -2.59 -18.60 19.61
N ALA A 233 -1.45 -19.27 19.43
CA ALA A 233 -1.24 -20.20 18.32
C ALA A 233 -0.65 -21.56 18.73
N ASP A 234 -0.03 -21.68 19.91
CA ASP A 234 0.72 -22.89 20.28
C ASP A 234 -0.15 -24.16 20.41
N ASP A 235 -1.40 -23.99 20.84
CA ASP A 235 -2.38 -25.08 21.00
C ASP A 235 -3.17 -25.38 19.69
N LEU A 236 -2.89 -24.67 18.60
CA LEU A 236 -3.58 -24.84 17.32
C LEU A 236 -2.83 -25.82 16.41
N SER A 237 -3.52 -26.30 15.36
CA SER A 237 -2.81 -26.97 14.25
C SER A 237 -1.85 -25.99 13.57
N LEU A 238 -0.79 -26.50 12.93
CA LEU A 238 0.26 -25.67 12.32
C LEU A 238 -0.31 -24.71 11.26
N SER A 239 -1.17 -25.21 10.38
CA SER A 239 -1.90 -24.40 9.39
C SER A 239 -2.73 -23.28 10.02
N GLN A 240 -3.43 -23.55 11.13
CA GLN A 240 -4.17 -22.51 11.88
C GLN A 240 -3.23 -21.50 12.55
N ALA A 241 -2.12 -21.98 13.14
CA ALA A 241 -1.11 -21.12 13.74
C ALA A 241 -0.50 -20.16 12.72
N VAL A 242 -0.24 -20.60 11.49
CA VAL A 242 0.20 -19.73 10.38
C VAL A 242 -0.81 -18.62 10.14
N VAL A 243 -2.11 -18.93 10.08
CA VAL A 243 -3.16 -17.91 9.89
C VAL A 243 -3.13 -16.88 11.03
N VAL A 244 -3.00 -17.30 12.29
CA VAL A 244 -2.87 -16.37 13.43
C VAL A 244 -1.66 -15.46 13.25
N MET A 245 -0.53 -16.00 12.82
CA MET A 245 0.69 -15.22 12.61
C MET A 245 0.58 -14.25 11.42
N ARG A 246 -0.15 -14.63 10.35
CA ARG A 246 -0.48 -13.71 9.25
C ARG A 246 -1.38 -12.57 9.72
N LEU A 247 -2.39 -12.85 10.54
CA LEU A 247 -3.25 -11.81 11.12
C LEU A 247 -2.44 -10.84 11.99
N PHE A 248 -1.49 -11.33 12.77
CA PHE A 248 -0.55 -10.48 13.49
C PHE A 248 0.25 -9.58 12.54
N ASN A 249 0.76 -10.12 11.43
CA ASN A 249 1.50 -9.32 10.45
C ASN A 249 0.62 -8.26 9.75
N ILE A 250 -0.66 -8.55 9.53
CA ILE A 250 -1.65 -7.57 9.03
C ILE A 250 -1.86 -6.41 10.04
N LEU A 251 -1.81 -6.68 11.36
CA LEU A 251 -1.86 -5.61 12.36
C LEU A 251 -0.63 -4.70 12.28
N LEU A 252 0.56 -5.28 12.07
CA LEU A 252 1.78 -4.50 11.82
C LEU A 252 1.64 -3.67 10.54
N TYR A 253 1.06 -4.25 9.49
CA TYR A 253 0.79 -3.57 8.23
C TYR A 253 -0.15 -2.37 8.40
N ALA A 254 -1.19 -2.49 9.23
CA ALA A 254 -2.07 -1.37 9.58
C ALA A 254 -1.29 -0.22 10.23
N GLY A 255 -0.41 -0.53 11.18
CA GLY A 255 0.47 0.43 11.82
C GLY A 255 1.43 1.10 10.82
N MET A 256 1.91 0.33 9.83
CA MET A 256 2.81 0.83 8.80
C MET A 256 2.08 1.80 7.88
N LEU A 257 0.89 1.47 7.40
CA LEU A 257 0.09 2.37 6.58
C LEU A 257 -0.33 3.65 7.31
N ALA A 258 -0.60 3.56 8.62
CA ALA A 258 -0.84 4.74 9.45
C ALA A 258 0.42 5.63 9.53
N GLY A 259 1.59 5.03 9.71
CA GLY A 259 2.88 5.73 9.65
C GLY A 259 3.15 6.36 8.28
N MET A 260 2.85 5.66 7.19
CA MET A 260 2.96 6.15 5.82
C MET A 260 2.06 7.38 5.60
N TRP A 261 0.80 7.31 6.04
CA TRP A 261 -0.08 8.47 5.98
C TRP A 261 0.47 9.65 6.78
N ALA A 262 0.96 9.43 8.00
CA ALA A 262 1.57 10.48 8.82
C ALA A 262 2.80 11.10 8.14
N LEU A 263 3.67 10.26 7.56
CA LEU A 263 4.83 10.68 6.79
C LEU A 263 4.44 11.52 5.58
N LEU A 264 3.43 11.10 4.81
CA LEU A 264 2.97 11.83 3.64
C LEU A 264 2.39 13.20 4.00
N GLN A 265 1.68 13.32 5.13
CA GLN A 265 1.21 14.61 5.63
C GLN A 265 2.38 15.49 6.13
N ALA A 266 3.47 14.89 6.60
CA ALA A 266 4.70 15.57 6.93
C ALA A 266 5.52 15.99 5.70
N LEU A 267 5.54 15.23 4.60
CA LEU A 267 6.33 15.57 3.42
C LEU A 267 5.57 16.42 2.39
N LEU A 268 4.27 16.21 2.26
CA LEU A 268 3.43 16.76 1.20
C LEU A 268 2.19 17.49 1.73
N PRO A 269 2.33 18.40 2.73
CA PRO A 269 1.19 19.05 3.38
C PRO A 269 0.28 19.84 2.43
N ALA A 270 0.85 20.34 1.31
CA ALA A 270 0.13 21.11 0.30
C ALA A 270 -0.34 20.26 -0.90
N ARG A 271 -0.07 18.95 -0.92
CA ARG A 271 -0.39 18.06 -2.06
C ARG A 271 -1.17 16.81 -1.62
N PRO A 272 -2.33 16.96 -0.99
CA PRO A 272 -3.06 15.84 -0.39
C PRO A 272 -3.56 14.79 -1.38
N ARG A 273 -3.87 15.19 -2.62
CA ARG A 273 -4.23 14.23 -3.68
C ARG A 273 -3.06 13.33 -4.05
N LEU A 274 -1.84 13.89 -4.04
CA LEU A 274 -0.62 13.11 -4.25
C LEU A 274 -0.37 12.20 -3.05
N SER A 275 -0.57 12.68 -1.82
CA SER A 275 -0.50 11.83 -0.62
C SER A 275 -1.47 10.65 -0.69
N LEU A 276 -2.72 10.87 -1.07
CA LEU A 276 -3.70 9.80 -1.25
C LEU A 276 -3.32 8.84 -2.38
N ALA A 277 -2.79 9.35 -3.50
CA ALA A 277 -2.33 8.52 -4.62
C ALA A 277 -1.13 7.65 -4.22
N VAL A 278 -0.16 8.21 -3.50
CA VAL A 278 1.01 7.46 -3.00
C VAL A 278 0.58 6.44 -1.95
N LEU A 279 -0.29 6.83 -1.00
CA LEU A 279 -0.84 5.89 -0.02
C LEU A 279 -1.59 4.75 -0.70
N ALA A 280 -2.46 5.04 -1.68
CA ALA A 280 -3.18 4.02 -2.43
C ALA A 280 -2.23 3.10 -3.21
N PHE A 281 -1.21 3.66 -3.85
CA PHE A 281 -0.20 2.88 -4.55
C PHE A 281 0.53 1.92 -3.61
N VAL A 282 1.05 2.42 -2.49
CA VAL A 282 1.73 1.61 -1.48
C VAL A 282 0.78 0.57 -0.90
N ALA A 283 -0.43 0.97 -0.50
CA ALA A 283 -1.38 0.11 0.21
C ALA A 283 -2.03 -0.96 -0.66
N LEU A 284 -2.16 -0.73 -1.97
CA LEU A 284 -2.88 -1.61 -2.89
C LEU A 284 -1.94 -2.31 -3.90
N TRP A 285 -0.62 -2.17 -3.73
CA TRP A 285 0.34 -2.88 -4.55
C TRP A 285 0.26 -4.40 -4.29
N PRO A 286 -0.01 -5.26 -5.29
CA PRO A 286 -0.32 -6.67 -5.05
C PRO A 286 0.76 -7.45 -4.29
N SER A 287 2.04 -7.23 -4.61
CA SER A 287 3.11 -7.94 -3.90
C SER A 287 3.24 -7.49 -2.45
N HIS A 288 2.87 -6.26 -2.14
CA HIS A 288 2.92 -5.72 -0.78
C HIS A 288 1.79 -6.30 0.08
N LEU A 289 0.57 -6.39 -0.48
CA LEU A 289 -0.55 -7.09 0.15
C LEU A 289 -0.22 -8.56 0.44
N THR A 290 0.47 -9.22 -0.51
CA THR A 290 0.88 -10.62 -0.40
C THR A 290 1.88 -10.83 0.75
N ILE A 291 2.90 -9.97 0.85
CA ILE A 291 3.89 -9.98 1.94
C ILE A 291 3.26 -9.57 3.29
N ALA A 292 2.31 -8.64 3.29
CA ALA A 292 1.55 -8.29 4.49
C ALA A 292 0.69 -9.46 5.02
N ALA A 293 0.30 -10.35 4.13
CA ALA A 293 -0.47 -11.56 4.41
C ALA A 293 0.39 -12.82 4.62
N SER A 294 1.71 -12.68 4.84
CA SER A 294 2.63 -13.79 5.14
C SER A 294 3.23 -13.68 6.54
N VAL A 295 3.88 -14.74 7.02
CA VAL A 295 4.74 -14.68 8.21
C VAL A 295 6.14 -14.23 7.80
N THR A 296 6.50 -12.97 8.08
CA THR A 296 7.79 -12.37 7.70
C THR A 296 8.16 -11.20 8.61
N ASN A 297 9.46 -10.89 8.72
CA ASN A 297 9.96 -9.69 9.39
C ASN A 297 9.97 -8.41 8.50
N ASP A 298 9.56 -8.51 7.23
CA ASP A 298 9.57 -7.38 6.28
C ASP A 298 8.68 -6.22 6.70
N ILE A 299 7.41 -6.50 6.96
CA ILE A 299 6.43 -5.47 7.33
C ILE A 299 6.81 -4.79 8.65
N PHE A 300 7.42 -5.53 9.57
CA PHE A 300 7.89 -4.97 10.84
C PHE A 300 9.03 -3.98 10.63
N VAL A 301 10.01 -4.27 9.77
CA VAL A 301 11.06 -3.29 9.48
C VAL A 301 10.51 -2.09 8.71
N GLU A 302 9.56 -2.29 7.79
CA GLU A 302 8.89 -1.19 7.09
C GLU A 302 8.10 -0.28 8.04
N LEU A 303 7.38 -0.86 9.00
CA LEU A 303 6.70 -0.14 10.08
C LEU A 303 7.71 0.75 10.84
N VAL A 304 8.81 0.17 11.31
CA VAL A 304 9.80 0.93 12.09
C VAL A 304 10.43 2.04 11.24
N VAL A 305 10.79 1.75 9.99
CA VAL A 305 11.42 2.71 9.07
C VAL A 305 10.47 3.85 8.71
N VAL A 306 9.19 3.58 8.44
CA VAL A 306 8.25 4.67 8.07
C VAL A 306 8.03 5.64 9.23
N TRP A 307 8.00 5.13 10.47
CA TRP A 307 7.91 5.96 11.66
C TRP A 307 9.20 6.73 11.94
N LEU A 308 10.37 6.14 11.66
CA LEU A 308 11.65 6.85 11.71
C LEU A 308 11.66 8.02 10.72
N LEU A 309 11.31 7.76 9.46
CA LEU A 309 11.23 8.79 8.42
C LEU A 309 10.23 9.89 8.80
N TYR A 310 9.11 9.53 9.43
CA TYR A 310 8.16 10.51 9.94
C TYR A 310 8.78 11.40 11.04
N ALA A 311 9.49 10.81 12.02
CA ALA A 311 10.17 11.57 13.07
C ALA A 311 11.25 12.51 12.51
N LEU A 312 12.01 12.06 11.52
CA LEU A 312 13.00 12.87 10.81
C LEU A 312 12.35 14.00 10.01
N ALA A 313 11.28 13.71 9.26
CA ALA A 313 10.54 14.71 8.50
C ALA A 313 9.96 15.81 9.42
N ARG A 314 9.47 15.44 10.61
CA ARG A 314 9.01 16.42 11.61
C ARG A 314 10.15 17.25 12.19
N THR A 315 11.28 16.61 12.51
CA THR A 315 12.48 17.32 12.97
C THR A 315 12.94 18.37 11.96
N LEU A 316 12.93 18.04 10.67
CA LEU A 316 13.31 18.98 9.60
C LEU A 316 12.32 20.13 9.44
N ARG A 317 11.02 19.90 9.68
CA ARG A 317 9.96 20.91 9.48
C ARG A 317 9.72 21.82 10.67
N GLU A 318 9.76 21.26 11.87
CA GLU A 318 9.38 21.93 13.11
C GLU A 318 10.60 22.27 13.98
N GLY A 319 11.78 21.79 13.60
CA GLY A 319 13.01 21.90 14.37
C GLY A 319 13.27 20.66 15.26
N PRO A 320 14.51 20.47 15.72
CA PRO A 320 14.86 19.37 16.60
C PRO A 320 14.18 19.53 17.96
N SER A 321 13.51 18.47 18.40
CA SER A 321 13.07 18.34 19.78
C SER A 321 13.75 17.12 20.41
N PRO A 322 14.12 17.15 21.71
CA PRO A 322 14.72 16.01 22.38
C PRO A 322 13.90 14.72 22.25
N ALA A 323 12.56 14.84 22.28
CA ALA A 323 11.65 13.72 22.12
C ALA A 323 11.71 13.11 20.70
N LEU A 324 11.71 13.94 19.65
CA LEU A 324 11.80 13.45 18.27
C LEU A 324 13.16 12.82 17.97
N LEU A 325 14.24 13.41 18.50
CA LEU A 325 15.59 12.85 18.35
C LEU A 325 15.73 11.51 19.08
N ALA A 326 15.25 11.41 20.33
CA ALA A 326 15.22 10.16 21.07
C ALA A 326 14.37 9.10 20.36
N ALA A 327 13.21 9.47 19.82
CA ALA A 327 12.37 8.57 19.03
C ALA A 327 13.09 8.10 17.75
N ALA A 328 13.77 8.99 17.03
CA ALA A 328 14.52 8.63 15.83
C ALA A 328 15.67 7.67 16.13
N VAL A 329 16.45 7.92 17.19
CA VAL A 329 17.52 7.01 17.64
C VAL A 329 16.95 5.65 18.03
N LEU A 330 15.87 5.63 18.83
CA LEU A 330 15.21 4.38 19.22
C LEU A 330 14.73 3.61 17.99
N LEU A 331 14.02 4.24 17.07
CA LEU A 331 13.51 3.60 15.86
C LEU A 331 14.64 3.09 14.95
N ALA A 332 15.75 3.79 14.85
CA ALA A 332 16.92 3.30 14.11
C ALA A 332 17.50 2.02 14.75
N VAL A 333 17.62 1.99 16.08
CA VAL A 333 18.06 0.78 16.82
C VAL A 333 17.07 -0.37 16.58
N LEU A 334 15.76 -0.11 16.71
CA LEU A 334 14.74 -1.12 16.45
C LEU A 334 14.80 -1.64 15.00
N ALA A 335 15.08 -0.79 14.00
CA ALA A 335 15.20 -1.21 12.61
C ALA A 335 16.35 -2.20 12.42
N VAL A 336 17.52 -1.92 13.00
CA VAL A 336 18.70 -2.80 12.96
C VAL A 336 18.42 -4.14 13.66
N LEU A 337 17.73 -4.10 14.79
CA LEU A 337 17.34 -5.30 15.54
C LEU A 337 16.20 -6.08 14.87
N SER A 338 15.55 -5.53 13.84
CA SER A 338 14.47 -6.18 13.09
C SER A 338 14.97 -6.95 11.86
N LYS A 339 15.87 -6.34 11.09
CA LYS A 339 16.39 -6.90 9.84
C LYS A 339 17.72 -6.27 9.44
N ARG A 340 18.60 -7.01 8.74
CA ARG A 340 19.92 -6.50 8.29
C ARG A 340 19.78 -5.28 7.39
N THR A 341 18.75 -5.24 6.56
CA THR A 341 18.43 -4.10 5.70
C THR A 341 18.05 -2.83 6.49
N GLY A 342 17.68 -2.97 7.77
CA GLY A 342 17.48 -1.85 8.69
C GLY A 342 18.75 -1.04 8.96
N LEU A 343 19.95 -1.55 8.63
CA LEU A 343 21.18 -0.75 8.66
C LEU A 343 21.10 0.49 7.75
N GLY A 344 20.36 0.42 6.64
CA GLY A 344 20.12 1.58 5.78
C GLY A 344 19.38 2.73 6.50
N ALA A 345 18.62 2.41 7.56
CA ALA A 345 17.92 3.39 8.38
C ALA A 345 18.88 4.19 9.28
N VAL A 346 20.00 3.59 9.69
CA VAL A 346 21.04 4.27 10.48
C VAL A 346 21.75 5.34 9.64
N ALA A 347 21.93 5.11 8.33
CA ALA A 347 22.51 6.09 7.43
C ALA A 347 21.63 7.35 7.23
N ALA A 348 20.38 7.33 7.69
CA ALA A 348 19.46 8.47 7.63
C ALA A 348 19.48 9.36 8.89
N LEU A 349 20.14 8.93 9.97
CA LEU A 349 20.46 9.75 11.14
C LEU A 349 21.75 10.54 10.87
#